data_AF-A0A969ZEX9-F1
#
_entry.id   AF-A0A969ZEX9-F1
#
_cell.length_a   1.000
_cell.length_b   1.000
_cell.length_c   1.000
_cell.angle_alpha   90.00
_cell.angle_beta   90.00
_cell.angle_gamma   90.00
#
_symmetry.space_group_name_H-M   'P 1'
#
loop_
_entity.id
_entity.type
_entity.pdbx_description
1 polymer ?
#
loop_
_entity_poly.entity_id
_entity_poly.type
_entity_poly.pdbx_seq_one_letter_code
_entity_poly.pdbx_strand_id
1 'polypeptide(L)'
;MRMRVKKIVTLLMVCSLLASTFLLTGCASGGEAVASSVRTKLILALNNLDYDAYYNLAYPALREDITKEKDELGLSDKDYMQHIRDELYPFDYDTMISESSLKFTGNTTYDAEQLKWINDEFIYYDDYVTIDSAKNVDFLIRDYKYTDETAPALYRADLVIVSADSNYYFVYFSISDTPYEEDATTPAE
;
A
#
# COMPACT_ATOMS: atom_id res chain seq x y z
N MET A 1 -30.20 39.99 27.84
CA MET A 1 -29.79 39.57 26.47
C MET A 1 -28.30 39.18 26.34
N ARG A 2 -27.34 39.90 26.95
CA ARG A 2 -25.88 39.65 26.76
C ARG A 2 -25.36 38.27 27.20
N MET A 3 -25.91 37.61 28.22
CA MET A 3 -25.44 36.28 28.66
C MET A 3 -25.88 35.13 27.76
N ARG A 4 -27.06 35.21 27.11
CA ARG A 4 -27.55 34.14 26.22
C ARG A 4 -26.77 34.10 24.91
N VAL A 5 -26.39 35.26 24.37
CA VAL A 5 -25.57 35.36 23.15
C VAL A 5 -24.16 34.80 23.37
N LYS A 6 -23.52 35.08 24.51
CA LYS A 6 -22.22 34.48 24.86
C LYS A 6 -22.26 32.95 24.88
N LYS A 7 -23.30 32.34 25.46
CA LYS A 7 -23.44 30.87 25.51
C LYS A 7 -23.63 30.23 24.13
N ILE A 8 -24.40 30.87 23.25
CA ILE A 8 -24.63 30.38 21.88
C ILE A 8 -23.35 30.45 21.05
N VAL A 9 -22.59 31.55 21.14
CA VAL A 9 -21.33 31.71 20.40
C VAL A 9 -20.27 30.72 20.91
N THR A 10 -20.16 30.52 22.23
CA THR A 10 -19.24 29.52 22.78
C THR A 10 -19.62 28.09 22.38
N LEU A 11 -20.92 27.76 22.36
CA LEU A 11 -21.40 26.45 21.91
C LEU A 11 -21.09 26.21 20.43
N LEU A 12 -21.33 27.21 19.57
CA LEU A 12 -21.01 27.12 18.15
C LEU A 12 -19.50 26.96 17.92
N MET A 13 -18.65 27.70 18.64
CA MET A 13 -17.19 27.54 18.53
C MET A 13 -16.70 26.16 18.99
N VAL A 14 -17.27 25.60 20.06
CA VAL A 14 -16.93 24.24 20.53
C VAL A 14 -17.40 23.18 19.53
N CYS A 15 -18.60 23.34 18.96
CA CYS A 15 -19.08 22.44 17.90
C CYS A 15 -18.22 22.54 16.63
N SER A 16 -17.74 23.73 16.25
CA SER A 16 -16.81 23.90 15.13
C SER A 16 -15.45 23.26 15.40
N LEU A 17 -14.93 23.40 16.63
CA LEU A 17 -13.69 22.76 17.06
C LEU A 17 -13.80 21.23 17.05
N LEU A 18 -14.91 20.67 17.54
CA LEU A 18 -15.17 19.24 17.50
C LEU A 18 -15.36 18.72 16.07
N ALA A 19 -16.08 19.45 15.22
CA ALA A 19 -16.23 19.11 13.80
C ALA A 19 -14.88 19.10 13.06
N SER A 20 -13.98 20.04 13.38
CA SER A 20 -12.62 20.04 12.81
C SER A 20 -11.75 18.88 13.30
N THR A 21 -11.90 18.43 14.56
CA THR A 21 -11.16 17.25 15.04
C THR A 21 -11.71 15.95 14.48
N PHE A 22 -13.01 15.85 14.20
CA PHE A 22 -13.62 14.68 13.54
C PHE A 22 -13.29 14.60 12.03
N LEU A 23 -13.13 15.73 11.34
CA LEU A 23 -12.67 15.73 9.94
C LEU A 23 -11.21 15.27 9.81
N LEU A 24 -10.35 15.65 10.76
CA LEU A 24 -8.94 15.23 10.75
C LEU A 24 -8.75 13.76 11.17
N THR A 25 -9.58 13.23 12.07
CA THR A 25 -9.51 11.80 12.49
C THR A 25 -10.23 10.86 11.52
N GLY A 26 -11.28 11.33 10.82
CA GLY A 26 -11.92 10.60 9.72
C GLY A 26 -11.03 10.48 8.47
N CYS A 27 -10.24 11.51 8.15
CA CYS A 27 -9.27 11.43 7.04
C CYS A 27 -8.05 10.54 7.37
N ALA A 28 -7.59 10.53 8.63
CA ALA A 28 -6.48 9.66 9.04
C ALA A 28 -6.87 8.17 9.06
N SER A 29 -8.06 7.84 9.57
CA SER A 29 -8.55 6.44 9.62
C SER A 29 -9.02 5.91 8.25
N GLY A 30 -9.56 6.77 7.39
CA GLY A 30 -9.90 6.41 6.01
C GLY A 30 -8.67 6.04 5.18
N GLY A 31 -7.57 6.77 5.35
CA GLY A 31 -6.33 6.50 4.62
C GLY A 31 -5.58 5.23 5.06
N GLU A 32 -5.84 4.71 6.26
CA GLU A 32 -5.31 3.39 6.68
C GLU A 32 -6.17 2.23 6.17
N ALA A 33 -7.50 2.34 6.29
CA ALA A 33 -8.41 1.34 5.74
C ALA A 33 -8.25 1.20 4.22
N VAL A 34 -8.02 2.31 3.52
CA VAL A 34 -7.82 2.30 2.07
C VAL A 34 -6.41 1.81 1.69
N ALA A 35 -5.35 2.15 2.44
CA ALA A 35 -4.02 1.57 2.24
C ALA A 35 -4.01 0.04 2.40
N SER A 36 -4.72 -0.46 3.41
CA SER A 36 -4.95 -1.90 3.59
C SER A 36 -5.67 -2.54 2.39
N SER A 37 -6.60 -1.80 1.77
CA SER A 37 -7.34 -2.28 0.60
C SER A 37 -6.49 -2.39 -0.68
N VAL A 38 -5.51 -1.49 -0.89
CA VAL A 38 -4.60 -1.55 -2.04
C VAL A 38 -3.75 -2.82 -1.95
N ARG A 39 -3.20 -3.12 -0.77
CA ARG A 39 -2.46 -4.36 -0.52
C ARG A 39 -3.29 -5.60 -0.88
N THR A 40 -4.50 -5.72 -0.31
CA THR A 40 -5.35 -6.89 -0.58
C THR A 40 -5.72 -7.01 -2.05
N LYS A 41 -6.05 -5.89 -2.71
CA LYS A 41 -6.37 -5.88 -4.16
C LYS A 41 -5.17 -6.26 -5.02
N LEU A 42 -3.97 -5.80 -4.68
CA LEU A 42 -2.74 -6.15 -5.39
C LEU A 42 -2.46 -7.65 -5.32
N ILE A 43 -2.55 -8.23 -4.11
CA ILE A 43 -2.37 -9.68 -3.93
C ILE A 43 -3.43 -10.46 -4.69
N LEU A 44 -4.69 -10.02 -4.69
CA LEU A 44 -5.75 -10.65 -5.48
C LEU A 44 -5.49 -10.55 -6.99
N ALA A 45 -4.99 -9.41 -7.49
CA ALA A 45 -4.63 -9.25 -8.89
C ALA A 45 -3.52 -10.23 -9.28
N LEU A 46 -2.47 -10.34 -8.45
CA LEU A 46 -1.34 -11.24 -8.68
C LEU A 46 -1.74 -12.73 -8.62
N ASN A 47 -2.56 -13.12 -7.64
CA ASN A 47 -3.07 -14.50 -7.53
C ASN A 47 -3.93 -14.92 -8.73
N ASN A 48 -4.72 -14.00 -9.27
CA ASN A 48 -5.64 -14.28 -10.37
C ASN A 48 -5.02 -14.02 -11.75
N LEU A 49 -3.77 -13.55 -11.81
CA LEU A 49 -3.11 -13.08 -13.02
C LEU A 49 -3.94 -12.01 -13.76
N ASP A 50 -4.57 -11.11 -12.99
CA ASP A 50 -5.50 -10.08 -13.47
C ASP A 50 -4.73 -8.79 -13.77
N TYR A 51 -4.35 -8.64 -15.05
CA TYR A 51 -3.61 -7.48 -15.56
C TYR A 51 -4.38 -6.18 -15.36
N ASP A 52 -5.69 -6.16 -15.68
CA ASP A 52 -6.49 -4.94 -15.58
C ASP A 52 -6.61 -4.47 -14.12
N ALA A 53 -6.77 -5.40 -13.18
CA ALA A 53 -6.77 -5.07 -11.76
C ALA A 53 -5.41 -4.52 -11.30
N TYR A 54 -4.30 -5.15 -11.70
CA TYR A 54 -2.94 -4.67 -11.39
C TYR A 54 -2.67 -3.28 -11.98
N TYR A 55 -2.92 -3.11 -13.28
CA TYR A 55 -2.73 -1.88 -14.03
C TYR A 55 -3.51 -0.70 -13.43
N ASN A 56 -4.77 -0.92 -13.03
CA ASN A 56 -5.60 0.13 -12.44
C ASN A 56 -5.25 0.47 -10.98
N LEU A 57 -4.53 -0.41 -10.27
CA LEU A 57 -3.99 -0.13 -8.94
C LEU A 57 -2.69 0.68 -9.00
N ALA A 58 -1.94 0.57 -10.10
CA ALA A 58 -0.70 1.29 -10.30
C ALA A 58 -0.96 2.79 -10.44
N TYR A 59 0.00 3.58 -9.96
CA TYR A 59 0.00 5.03 -10.11
C TYR A 59 -0.08 5.41 -11.60
N PRO A 60 -0.91 6.39 -12.01
CA PRO A 60 -1.17 6.66 -13.43
C PRO A 60 0.08 6.86 -14.29
N ALA A 61 1.12 7.52 -13.76
CA ALA A 61 2.37 7.72 -14.52
C ALA A 61 3.12 6.41 -14.80
N LEU A 62 3.00 5.39 -13.94
CA LEU A 62 3.65 4.09 -14.12
C LEU A 62 2.95 3.17 -15.12
N ARG A 63 1.71 3.49 -15.48
CA ARG A 63 0.88 2.65 -16.36
C ARG A 63 1.43 2.57 -17.78
N GLU A 64 1.98 3.68 -18.28
CA GLU A 64 2.63 3.71 -19.59
C GLU A 64 3.86 2.81 -19.59
N ASP A 65 4.68 2.88 -18.54
CA ASP A 65 5.88 2.05 -18.38
C ASP A 65 5.54 0.55 -18.26
N ILE A 66 4.50 0.19 -17.48
CA ILE A 66 3.99 -1.18 -17.39
C ILE A 66 3.58 -1.72 -18.77
N THR A 67 2.85 -0.90 -19.54
CA THR A 67 2.40 -1.29 -20.88
C THR A 67 3.59 -1.45 -21.83
N LYS A 68 4.52 -0.50 -21.78
CA LYS A 68 5.73 -0.51 -22.60
C LYS A 68 6.60 -1.74 -22.32
N GLU A 69 6.84 -2.06 -21.05
CA GLU A 69 7.61 -3.23 -20.64
C GLU A 69 6.97 -4.52 -21.15
N LYS A 70 5.66 -4.71 -20.93
CA LYS A 70 4.92 -5.86 -21.45
C LYS A 70 5.09 -6.03 -22.96
N ASP A 71 4.93 -4.93 -23.69
CA ASP A 71 5.02 -4.92 -25.16
C ASP A 71 6.44 -5.20 -25.65
N GLU A 72 7.47 -4.68 -24.97
CA GLU A 72 8.88 -4.94 -25.26
C GLU A 72 9.26 -6.41 -24.99
N LEU A 73 8.66 -7.04 -23.98
CA LEU A 73 8.79 -8.47 -23.69
C LEU A 73 7.95 -9.34 -24.64
N GLY A 74 7.00 -8.76 -25.38
CA GLY A 74 6.10 -9.48 -26.28
C GLY A 74 5.15 -10.44 -25.56
N LEU A 75 4.80 -10.15 -24.31
CA LEU A 75 3.98 -11.00 -23.46
C LEU A 75 2.49 -10.68 -23.61
N SER A 76 1.63 -11.69 -23.47
CA SER A 76 0.20 -11.45 -23.27
C SER A 76 -0.05 -10.88 -21.87
N ASP A 77 -1.22 -10.28 -21.63
CA ASP A 77 -1.59 -9.75 -20.31
C ASP A 77 -1.42 -10.78 -19.19
N LYS A 78 -1.83 -12.03 -19.45
CA LYS A 78 -1.71 -13.13 -18.50
C LYS A 78 -0.26 -13.57 -18.29
N ASP A 79 0.51 -13.67 -19.37
CA ASP A 79 1.92 -14.09 -19.30
C ASP A 79 2.78 -13.03 -18.63
N TYR A 80 2.47 -11.73 -18.82
CA TYR A 80 3.11 -10.64 -18.11
C TYR A 80 2.80 -10.66 -16.62
N MET A 81 1.55 -10.92 -16.22
CA MET A 81 1.22 -11.09 -14.81
C MET A 81 1.93 -12.31 -14.18
N GLN A 82 2.13 -13.38 -14.95
CA GLN A 82 2.92 -14.52 -14.50
C GLN A 82 4.40 -14.13 -14.36
N HIS A 83 4.97 -13.42 -15.34
CA HIS A 83 6.33 -12.89 -15.27
C HIS A 83 6.57 -12.02 -14.03
N ILE A 84 5.69 -11.05 -13.76
CA ILE A 84 5.76 -10.20 -12.55
C ILE A 84 5.68 -11.06 -11.28
N ARG A 85 4.82 -12.09 -11.25
CA ARG A 85 4.76 -13.00 -10.11
C ARG A 85 6.07 -13.76 -9.96
N ASP A 86 6.63 -14.30 -11.02
CA ASP A 86 7.88 -15.08 -10.99
C ASP A 86 9.07 -14.24 -10.54
N GLU A 87 9.11 -12.96 -10.90
CA GLU A 87 10.18 -12.05 -10.49
C GLU A 87 10.02 -11.54 -9.06
N LEU A 88 8.78 -11.30 -8.61
CA LEU A 88 8.51 -10.72 -7.30
C LEU A 88 8.28 -11.75 -6.20
N TYR A 89 8.06 -13.03 -6.53
CA TYR A 89 7.64 -14.04 -5.56
C TYR A 89 8.74 -15.09 -5.39
N PRO A 90 9.29 -15.27 -4.18
CA PRO A 90 10.26 -16.33 -3.91
C PRO A 90 9.61 -17.72 -3.78
N PHE A 91 8.31 -17.86 -4.06
CA PHE A 91 7.53 -19.10 -3.90
C PHE A 91 7.49 -19.89 -5.21
N ASP A 92 7.30 -21.21 -5.13
CA ASP A 92 7.07 -22.04 -6.33
C ASP A 92 5.88 -21.53 -7.17
N TYR A 93 5.98 -21.70 -8.50
CA TYR A 93 5.05 -21.27 -9.56
C TYR A 93 3.54 -21.39 -9.26
N ASP A 94 3.12 -22.35 -8.44
CA ASP A 94 1.71 -22.63 -8.13
C ASP A 94 1.23 -22.12 -6.75
N THR A 95 2.07 -21.41 -5.99
CA THR A 95 1.73 -20.98 -4.63
C THR A 95 0.94 -19.68 -4.64
N MET A 96 -0.39 -19.75 -4.44
CA MET A 96 -1.23 -18.57 -4.23
C MET A 96 -0.99 -17.99 -2.83
N ILE A 97 -0.86 -16.67 -2.72
CA ILE A 97 -0.81 -16.00 -1.42
C ILE A 97 -2.21 -15.96 -0.84
N SER A 98 -2.44 -16.64 0.28
CA SER A 98 -3.70 -16.50 1.01
C SER A 98 -3.73 -15.19 1.79
N GLU A 99 -4.89 -14.56 1.93
CA GLU A 99 -5.04 -13.44 2.87
C GLU A 99 -4.67 -13.85 4.31
N SER A 100 -4.90 -15.12 4.68
CA SER A 100 -4.51 -15.68 5.98
C SER A 100 -2.99 -15.80 6.18
N SER A 101 -2.16 -15.71 5.12
CA SER A 101 -0.69 -15.67 5.26
C SER A 101 -0.16 -14.28 5.62
N LEU A 102 -0.99 -13.25 5.53
CA LEU A 102 -0.54 -11.87 5.67
C LEU A 102 -0.53 -11.45 7.14
N LYS A 103 0.63 -11.09 7.67
CA LYS A 103 0.79 -10.48 9.00
C LYS A 103 1.28 -9.04 8.81
N PHE A 104 0.40 -8.07 9.04
CA PHE A 104 0.79 -6.65 9.03
C PHE A 104 1.79 -6.36 10.15
N THR A 105 2.89 -5.68 9.83
CA THR A 105 3.94 -5.37 10.80
C THR A 105 4.07 -3.88 11.09
N GLY A 106 3.66 -3.00 10.18
CA GLY A 106 3.68 -1.56 10.43
C GLY A 106 3.44 -0.72 9.18
N ASN A 107 3.38 0.59 9.39
CA ASN A 107 3.45 1.57 8.32
C ASN A 107 4.44 2.69 8.68
N THR A 108 5.11 3.22 7.66
CA THR A 108 5.96 4.39 7.78
C THR A 108 5.43 5.47 6.86
N THR A 109 5.00 6.61 7.43
CA THR A 109 4.54 7.76 6.62
C THR A 109 5.73 8.58 6.17
N TYR A 110 5.74 8.98 4.91
CA TYR A 110 6.83 9.75 4.32
C TYR A 110 6.73 11.21 4.78
N ASP A 111 7.86 11.79 5.17
CA ASP A 111 7.94 13.20 5.53
C ASP A 111 7.94 14.11 4.29
N ALA A 112 7.93 15.43 4.50
CA ALA A 112 7.86 16.41 3.41
C ALA A 112 9.07 16.36 2.46
N GLU A 113 10.26 16.00 2.94
CA GLU A 113 11.45 15.88 2.10
C GLU A 113 11.37 14.62 1.24
N GLN A 114 10.97 13.49 1.84
CA GLN A 114 10.80 12.24 1.11
C GLN A 114 9.65 12.32 0.09
N LEU A 115 8.54 12.99 0.43
CA LEU A 115 7.45 13.27 -0.50
C LEU A 115 7.91 14.13 -1.68
N LYS A 116 8.82 15.08 -1.45
CA LYS A 116 9.40 15.86 -2.52
C LYS A 116 10.20 14.95 -3.47
N TRP A 117 11.01 14.03 -2.95
CA TRP A 117 11.75 13.08 -3.79
C TRP A 117 10.84 12.19 -4.62
N ILE A 118 9.76 11.66 -4.02
CA ILE A 118 8.74 10.90 -4.75
C ILE A 118 8.13 11.74 -5.88
N ASN A 119 7.72 12.97 -5.59
CA ASN A 119 7.20 13.86 -6.62
C ASN A 119 8.25 14.15 -7.71
N ASP A 120 9.52 14.38 -7.35
CA ASP A 120 10.61 14.63 -8.30
C ASP A 120 10.92 13.40 -9.17
N GLU A 121 10.75 12.18 -8.65
CA GLU A 121 11.01 10.91 -9.35
C GLU A 121 9.87 10.50 -10.29
N PHE A 122 8.61 10.68 -9.87
CA PHE A 122 7.43 10.25 -10.63
C PHE A 122 6.77 11.37 -11.46
N ILE A 123 7.17 12.64 -11.32
CA ILE A 123 6.72 13.75 -12.19
C ILE A 123 7.75 13.97 -13.30
N TYR A 124 7.55 13.31 -14.43
CA TYR A 124 8.07 13.80 -15.70
C TYR A 124 6.96 14.60 -16.41
N TYR A 125 7.12 15.92 -16.43
CA TYR A 125 6.33 16.94 -17.16
C TYR A 125 4.96 17.38 -16.58
N ASP A 126 4.63 18.64 -16.92
CA ASP A 126 3.69 19.64 -16.34
C ASP A 126 2.22 19.25 -16.08
N ASP A 127 1.79 17.99 -16.24
CA ASP A 127 0.35 17.62 -16.24
C ASP A 127 -0.07 16.53 -15.22
N TYR A 128 0.82 16.06 -14.34
CA TYR A 128 0.47 14.97 -13.42
C TYR A 128 0.04 15.42 -12.02
N VAL A 129 -0.90 14.64 -11.50
CA VAL A 129 -1.53 14.73 -10.18
C VAL A 129 -0.48 14.86 -9.07
N THR A 130 -0.59 15.89 -8.23
CA THR A 130 0.29 16.05 -7.06
C THR A 130 0.06 14.92 -6.08
N ILE A 131 1.14 14.30 -5.61
CA ILE A 131 1.08 13.31 -4.53
C ILE A 131 0.97 14.07 -3.21
N ASP A 132 -0.19 13.94 -2.55
CA ASP A 132 -0.51 14.62 -1.29
C ASP A 132 0.09 13.90 -0.08
N SER A 133 0.24 12.58 -0.15
CA SER A 133 0.84 11.77 0.90
C SER A 133 1.34 10.43 0.36
N ALA A 134 2.29 9.84 1.07
CA ALA A 134 2.84 8.53 0.76
C ALA A 134 3.13 7.77 2.07
N LYS A 135 3.02 6.45 2.01
CA LYS A 135 3.37 5.56 3.13
C LYS A 135 3.93 4.24 2.62
N ASN A 136 4.90 3.70 3.34
CA ASN A 136 5.33 2.31 3.20
C ASN A 136 4.45 1.47 4.13
N VAL A 137 3.95 0.35 3.62
CA VAL A 137 3.17 -0.65 4.33
C VAL A 137 4.01 -1.91 4.40
N ASP A 138 4.47 -2.23 5.61
CA ASP A 138 5.30 -3.39 5.88
C ASP A 138 4.41 -4.57 6.31
N PHE A 139 4.62 -5.73 5.70
CA PHE A 139 3.95 -6.95 6.11
C PHE A 139 4.81 -8.20 5.88
N LEU A 140 4.47 -9.27 6.59
CA LEU A 140 5.06 -10.58 6.41
C LEU A 140 4.10 -11.48 5.64
N ILE A 141 4.64 -12.24 4.70
CA ILE A 141 3.94 -13.26 3.93
C ILE A 141 4.48 -14.62 4.36
N ARG A 142 3.59 -15.50 4.80
CA ARG A 142 3.94 -16.90 5.12
C ARG A 142 3.94 -17.78 3.87
N ASP A 143 5.01 -18.54 3.67
CA ASP A 143 5.03 -19.64 2.71
C ASP A 143 4.25 -20.85 3.24
N TYR A 144 3.20 -21.26 2.52
CA TYR A 144 2.36 -22.41 2.87
C TYR A 144 2.87 -23.75 2.32
N LYS A 145 3.91 -23.76 1.47
CA LYS A 145 4.53 -24.99 0.96
C LYS A 145 5.15 -25.84 2.09
N TYR A 146 5.47 -25.21 3.22
CA TYR A 146 5.93 -25.89 4.42
C TYR A 146 4.75 -26.21 5.33
N THR A 147 4.18 -27.42 5.18
CA THR A 147 3.12 -27.96 6.05
C THR A 147 3.62 -28.33 7.46
N ASP A 148 4.92 -28.15 7.74
CA ASP A 148 5.53 -28.46 9.02
C ASP A 148 5.37 -27.26 9.97
N GLU A 149 4.58 -27.44 11.03
CA GLU A 149 4.18 -26.37 11.96
C GLU A 149 5.37 -25.75 12.75
N THR A 150 6.57 -26.31 12.61
CA THR A 150 7.71 -25.98 13.47
C THR A 150 8.54 -24.78 13.00
N ALA A 151 8.45 -24.35 11.74
CA ALA A 151 9.08 -23.10 11.27
C ALA A 151 8.60 -22.70 9.85
N PRO A 152 7.38 -22.17 9.69
CA PRO A 152 6.98 -21.64 8.38
C PRO A 152 7.86 -20.44 8.01
N ALA A 153 8.49 -20.47 6.82
CA ALA A 153 9.27 -19.34 6.32
C ALA A 153 8.35 -18.12 6.14
N LEU A 154 8.74 -17.00 6.72
CA LEU A 154 8.09 -15.71 6.54
C LEU A 154 8.95 -14.88 5.59
N TYR A 155 8.35 -14.07 4.73
CA TYR A 155 9.07 -13.16 3.84
C TYR A 155 8.58 -11.75 4.09
N ARG A 156 9.50 -10.78 4.09
CA ARG A 156 9.11 -9.37 4.23
C ARG A 156 8.61 -8.87 2.89
N ALA A 157 7.48 -8.18 2.91
CA ALA A 157 6.94 -7.52 1.76
C ALA A 157 6.71 -6.05 2.08
N ASP A 158 7.18 -5.20 1.17
CA ASP A 158 7.14 -3.75 1.28
C ASP A 158 6.26 -3.21 0.16
N LEU A 159 5.34 -2.30 0.50
CA LEU A 159 4.41 -1.70 -0.44
C LEU A 159 4.35 -0.20 -0.21
N VAL A 160 4.79 0.59 -1.19
CA VAL A 160 4.68 2.05 -1.13
C VAL A 160 3.38 2.47 -1.81
N ILE A 161 2.54 3.16 -1.05
CA ILE A 161 1.24 3.67 -1.48
C ILE A 161 1.26 5.19 -1.46
N VAL A 162 0.81 5.81 -2.54
CA VAL A 162 0.64 7.25 -2.68
C VAL A 162 -0.83 7.63 -2.74
N SER A 163 -1.17 8.80 -2.22
CA SER A 163 -2.48 9.44 -2.35
C SER A 163 -2.39 10.59 -3.35
N ALA A 164 -3.25 10.55 -4.36
CA ALA A 164 -3.31 11.51 -5.46
C ALA A 164 -4.77 11.67 -5.89
N ASP A 165 -5.28 12.90 -5.99
CA ASP A 165 -6.67 13.21 -6.37
C ASP A 165 -7.72 12.42 -5.57
N SER A 166 -7.55 12.33 -4.25
CA SER A 166 -8.42 11.54 -3.35
C SER A 166 -8.45 10.02 -3.61
N ASN A 167 -7.58 9.50 -4.48
CA ASN A 167 -7.40 8.08 -4.77
C ASN A 167 -6.06 7.59 -4.23
N TYR A 168 -5.93 6.27 -4.06
CA TYR A 168 -4.72 5.62 -3.58
C TYR A 168 -4.18 4.65 -4.63
N TYR A 169 -2.88 4.71 -4.84
CA TYR A 169 -2.17 3.91 -5.84
C TYR A 169 -0.92 3.30 -5.22
N PHE A 170 -0.48 2.14 -5.70
CA PHE A 170 0.87 1.69 -5.39
C PHE A 170 1.86 2.29 -6.39
N VAL A 171 3.08 2.58 -5.92
CA VAL A 171 4.22 2.97 -6.75
C VAL A 171 5.34 1.95 -6.71
N TYR A 172 5.40 1.15 -5.65
CA TYR A 172 6.43 0.14 -5.47
C TYR A 172 5.87 -1.03 -4.67
N PHE A 173 6.20 -2.25 -5.07
CA PHE A 173 5.91 -3.47 -4.35
C PHE A 173 7.09 -4.43 -4.50
N SER A 174 7.57 -5.00 -3.38
CA SER A 174 8.58 -6.06 -3.41
C SER A 174 8.38 -7.07 -2.28
N ILE A 175 8.97 -8.25 -2.46
CA ILE A 175 9.07 -9.30 -1.45
C ILE A 175 10.56 -9.64 -1.32
N SER A 176 11.04 -9.88 -0.10
CA SER A 176 12.42 -10.29 0.15
C SER A 176 12.70 -11.67 -0.43
N ASP A 177 13.88 -11.86 -1.02
CA ASP A 177 14.32 -13.18 -1.50
C ASP A 177 14.65 -14.13 -0.34
N THR A 178 15.10 -13.57 0.78
CA THR A 178 15.47 -14.33 1.98
C THR A 178 14.32 -14.37 2.98
N PRO A 179 14.08 -15.52 3.65
CA PRO A 179 13.15 -15.58 4.76
C PRO A 179 13.52 -14.60 5.87
N TYR A 180 12.50 -13.98 6.46
CA TYR A 180 12.56 -13.21 7.68
C TYR A 180 12.84 -14.12 8.87
N GLU A 181 13.95 -13.86 9.54
CA GLU A 181 14.26 -14.43 10.85
C GLU A 181 13.67 -13.51 11.92
N GLU A 182 12.71 -13.99 12.71
CA GLU A 182 12.33 -13.29 13.94
C GLU A 182 13.56 -13.33 14.87
N ASP A 183 14.13 -12.16 15.18
CA ASP A 183 15.20 -12.05 16.17
C ASP A 183 14.76 -12.80 17.43
N ALA A 184 15.48 -13.86 17.81
CA ALA A 184 15.16 -14.71 18.94
C ALA A 184 15.29 -14.02 20.32
N THR A 185 15.35 -12.68 20.35
CA THR A 185 15.65 -11.89 21.53
C THR A 185 14.55 -10.88 21.82
N THR A 186 13.44 -11.38 22.38
CA THR A 186 12.88 -10.77 23.59
C THR A 186 12.24 -11.91 24.40
N PRO A 187 12.78 -12.29 25.57
CA PRO A 187 12.05 -13.13 26.50
C PRO A 187 10.73 -12.43 26.82
N ALA A 188 9.63 -13.18 26.86
CA ALA A 188 8.40 -12.69 27.45
C ALA A 188 8.70 -12.26 28.90
N GLU A 189 8.64 -10.95 29.18
CA GLU A 189 8.42 -10.41 30.52
C GLU A 189 6.94 -10.05 30.68
#